data_AF-A0A135S903-F1
#
_entry.id   AF-A0A135S903-F1
#
_cell.length_a   1.000
_cell.length_b   1.000
_cell.length_c   1.000
_cell.angle_alpha   90.00
_cell.angle_beta   90.00
_cell.angle_gamma   90.00
#
_symmetry.space_group_name_H-M   'P 1'
#
loop_
_entity.id
_entity.type
_entity.pdbx_description
1 polymer ?
#
loop_
_entity_poly.entity_id
_entity_poly.type
_entity_poly.pdbx_seq_one_letter_code
_entity_poly.pdbx_strand_id
1 'polypeptide(L)'
;MSIPLLLFAILGRALGDGLEYNLNLHLPSHRPQWAEKLSPHLVAFSIEMDRWPDWAGQEVDKPNEYFNQLLSNLEERTGHMPFPRVGANSQDRATVDLNLEVMNKTFPEPTETVPNPEADHIFIGRDFYALSGNLPAGTPFVWGLNLKSLNKTEIVAQARLLAQTFQGDRASLTKDVRLINVELGNEDFMA
;
A
#
# COMPACT_ATOMS: atom_id res chain seq x y z
N MET A 1 21.15 35.26 -7.11
CA MET A 1 22.29 35.22 -6.17
C MET A 1 22.13 33.99 -5.30
N SER A 2 23.20 33.23 -5.15
CA SER A 2 23.27 31.79 -4.92
C SER A 2 22.64 31.28 -3.61
N ILE A 3 22.06 30.10 -3.68
CA ILE A 3 21.77 29.22 -2.53
C ILE A 3 23.03 28.39 -2.25
N PRO A 4 23.47 28.27 -0.99
CA PRO A 4 24.10 27.04 -0.52
C PRO A 4 23.21 26.42 0.56
N LEU A 5 22.56 25.32 0.18
CA LEU A 5 21.94 24.36 1.09
C LEU A 5 23.06 23.44 1.58
N LEU A 6 23.81 23.84 2.61
CA LEU A 6 24.73 22.93 3.29
C LEU A 6 24.80 23.28 4.78
N LEU A 7 24.70 22.24 5.61
CA LEU A 7 24.69 22.21 7.08
C LEU A 7 23.37 22.57 7.77
N PHE A 8 22.42 21.62 7.73
CA PHE A 8 21.41 21.47 8.79
C PHE A 8 21.62 20.12 9.49
N ALA A 9 22.79 19.95 10.10
CA ALA A 9 23.05 18.95 11.13
C ALA A 9 24.45 19.24 11.69
N ILE A 10 24.64 19.02 13.00
CA ILE A 10 25.86 19.29 13.78
C ILE A 10 25.93 20.73 14.32
N LEU A 11 25.10 21.03 15.32
CA LEU A 11 25.45 21.92 16.45
C LEU A 11 24.38 21.81 17.55
N GLY A 12 24.13 20.58 18.00
CA GLY A 12 23.15 20.32 19.08
C GLY A 12 23.74 20.30 20.48
N ARG A 13 25.04 20.58 20.68
CA ARG A 13 25.70 20.44 21.98
C ARG A 13 26.86 21.41 22.18
N ALA A 14 26.58 22.69 22.17
CA ALA A 14 27.36 23.67 22.94
C ALA A 14 26.50 24.92 23.07
N LEU A 15 26.49 25.52 24.26
CA LEU A 15 25.83 26.77 24.62
C LEU A 15 24.35 26.61 25.03
N GLY A 16 24.19 26.36 26.34
CA GLY A 16 23.04 26.85 27.06
C GLY A 16 23.09 28.38 27.05
N ASP A 17 22.41 28.96 26.08
CA ASP A 17 21.74 30.26 26.13
C ASP A 17 20.69 30.16 25.02
N GLY A 18 19.42 30.37 25.39
CA GLY A 18 18.30 30.23 24.46
C GLY A 18 18.44 31.23 23.31
N LEU A 19 19.01 30.78 22.19
CA LEU A 19 19.03 31.54 20.96
C LEU A 19 17.58 31.62 20.44
N GLU A 20 16.91 32.75 20.69
CA GLU A 20 15.68 33.11 20.01
C GLU A 20 16.00 33.39 18.54
N TYR A 21 15.63 32.46 17.66
CA TYR A 21 15.69 32.68 16.23
C TYR A 21 14.39 33.35 15.78
N ASN A 22 14.47 34.62 15.40
CA ASN A 22 13.34 35.34 14.82
C ASN A 22 13.33 35.14 13.30
N LEU A 23 12.54 34.16 12.83
CA LEU A 23 12.39 33.86 11.41
C LEU A 23 11.17 34.59 10.84
N ASN A 24 11.41 35.60 10.00
CA ASN A 24 10.36 36.29 9.27
C ASN A 24 10.03 35.58 7.95
N LEU A 25 8.96 34.80 7.93
CA LEU A 25 8.43 34.16 6.72
C LEU A 25 7.49 35.12 5.98
N HIS A 26 7.81 35.46 4.73
CA HIS A 26 6.93 36.22 3.85
C HIS A 26 6.09 35.26 2.99
N LEU A 27 4.80 35.15 3.29
CA LEU A 27 3.87 34.36 2.48
C LEU A 27 3.35 35.21 1.32
N PRO A 28 3.38 34.73 0.07
CA PRO A 28 2.84 35.47 -1.06
C PRO A 28 1.32 35.63 -0.91
N SER A 29 0.80 36.81 -1.24
CA SER A 29 -0.64 37.13 -1.17
C SER A 29 -1.50 36.44 -2.24
N HIS A 30 -0.85 35.78 -3.19
CA HIS A 30 -1.49 35.03 -4.27
C HIS A 30 -0.73 33.73 -4.51
N ARG A 31 -1.44 32.71 -5.02
CA ARG A 31 -0.83 31.45 -5.42
C ARG A 31 0.22 31.73 -6.52
N PRO A 32 1.49 31.30 -6.34
CA PRO A 32 2.49 31.42 -7.39
C PRO A 32 2.07 30.67 -8.67
N GLN A 33 2.49 31.13 -9.84
CA GLN A 33 2.15 30.48 -11.12
C GLN A 33 2.67 29.04 -11.25
N TRP A 34 3.73 28.70 -10.51
CA TRP A 34 4.33 27.36 -10.48
C TRP A 34 3.73 26.45 -9.40
N ALA A 35 2.80 26.95 -8.58
CA ALA A 35 2.23 26.15 -7.50
C ALA A 35 1.16 25.21 -8.04
N GLU A 36 1.40 23.91 -7.88
CA GLU A 36 0.47 22.85 -8.26
C GLU A 36 -0.64 22.67 -7.23
N LYS A 37 -1.77 22.11 -7.68
CA LYS A 37 -2.80 21.64 -6.75
C LYS A 37 -2.27 20.44 -5.98
N LEU A 38 -2.42 20.49 -4.66
CA LEU A 38 -2.16 19.34 -3.82
C LEU A 38 -3.17 18.23 -4.12
N SER A 39 -2.68 16.99 -4.24
CA SER A 39 -3.54 15.82 -4.40
C SER A 39 -4.52 15.74 -3.22
N PRO A 40 -5.80 15.46 -3.47
CA PRO A 40 -6.75 15.24 -2.38
C PRO A 40 -6.49 13.93 -1.61
N HIS A 41 -5.77 12.97 -2.20
CA HIS A 41 -5.39 11.72 -1.56
C HIS A 41 -4.13 11.91 -0.70
N LEU A 42 -4.28 12.67 0.39
CA LEU A 42 -3.19 12.94 1.34
C LEU A 42 -2.91 11.77 2.28
N VAL A 43 -3.84 10.83 2.37
CA VAL A 43 -3.76 9.65 3.22
C VAL A 43 -3.92 8.41 2.33
N ALA A 44 -2.97 7.49 2.45
CA ALA A 44 -2.98 6.19 1.80
C ALA A 44 -2.37 5.15 2.74
N PHE A 45 -2.70 3.88 2.53
CA PHE A 45 -2.14 2.77 3.29
C PHE A 45 -1.24 1.94 2.38
N SER A 46 -0.05 1.58 2.86
CA SER A 46 0.72 0.47 2.29
C SER A 46 0.56 -0.72 3.21
N ILE A 47 0.08 -1.84 2.68
CA ILE A 47 -0.22 -3.07 3.41
C ILE A 47 0.62 -4.19 2.82
N GLU A 48 1.29 -4.95 3.68
CA GLU A 48 1.98 -6.17 3.28
C GLU A 48 0.97 -7.19 2.74
N MET A 49 1.25 -7.74 1.56
CA MET A 49 0.46 -8.79 0.92
C MET A 49 0.22 -9.99 1.84
N ASP A 50 1.21 -10.36 2.66
CA ASP A 50 1.12 -11.50 3.57
C ASP A 50 0.02 -11.37 4.63
N ARG A 51 -0.48 -10.18 4.91
CA ARG A 51 -1.53 -9.91 5.90
C ARG A 51 -2.81 -9.43 5.28
N TRP A 52 -2.94 -9.44 3.95
CA TRP A 52 -4.10 -8.88 3.29
C TRP A 52 -5.46 -9.37 3.83
N PRO A 53 -5.68 -10.68 4.08
CA PRO A 53 -6.96 -11.13 4.64
C PRO A 53 -7.26 -10.61 6.05
N ASP A 54 -6.24 -10.23 6.82
CA ASP A 54 -6.44 -9.63 8.14
C ASP A 54 -7.04 -8.22 8.04
N TRP A 55 -6.81 -7.53 6.91
CA TRP A 55 -7.34 -6.19 6.62
C TRP A 55 -8.69 -6.25 5.89
N ALA A 56 -8.82 -7.09 4.87
CA ALA A 56 -10.02 -7.15 4.04
C ALA A 56 -11.12 -8.06 4.60
N GLY A 57 -10.77 -8.98 5.49
CA GLY A 57 -11.62 -10.10 5.87
C GLY A 57 -11.09 -11.41 5.31
N GLN A 58 -11.36 -12.50 6.03
CA GLN A 58 -10.76 -13.81 5.75
C GLN A 58 -11.39 -14.54 4.55
N GLU A 59 -12.57 -14.11 4.11
CA GLU A 59 -13.32 -14.69 3.01
C GLU A 59 -14.09 -13.59 2.24
N VAL A 60 -14.47 -13.86 1.00
CA VAL A 60 -15.31 -12.95 0.20
C VAL A 60 -16.68 -12.81 0.86
N ASP A 61 -17.25 -11.60 0.83
CA ASP A 61 -18.51 -11.21 1.49
C ASP A 61 -18.48 -11.31 3.03
N LYS A 62 -17.29 -11.44 3.64
CA LYS A 62 -17.08 -11.37 5.10
C LYS A 62 -16.10 -10.25 5.45
N PRO A 63 -16.53 -8.97 5.32
CA PRO A 63 -15.63 -7.84 5.48
C PRO A 63 -15.11 -7.69 6.90
N ASN A 64 -13.88 -7.16 7.03
CA ASN A 64 -13.40 -6.64 8.30
C ASN A 64 -14.08 -5.28 8.58
N GLU A 65 -15.11 -5.30 9.42
CA GLU A 65 -15.88 -4.10 9.78
C GLU A 65 -15.03 -3.00 10.41
N TYR A 66 -14.01 -3.36 11.19
CA TYR A 66 -13.13 -2.38 11.83
C TYR A 66 -12.32 -1.60 10.78
N PHE A 67 -11.73 -2.30 9.81
CA PHE A 67 -10.97 -1.64 8.75
C PHE A 67 -11.86 -0.79 7.84
N ASN A 68 -13.06 -1.29 7.51
CA ASN A 68 -14.02 -0.51 6.73
C ASN A 68 -14.49 0.75 7.46
N GLN A 69 -14.71 0.68 8.78
CA GLN A 69 -15.04 1.85 9.59
C GLN A 69 -13.88 2.85 9.64
N LEU A 70 -12.63 2.37 9.74
CA LEU A 70 -11.44 3.23 9.67
C LEU A 70 -11.38 4.00 8.35
N LEU A 71 -11.54 3.31 7.22
CA LEU A 71 -11.52 3.91 5.88
C LEU A 71 -12.63 4.96 5.71
N SER A 72 -13.84 4.62 6.14
CA SER A 72 -15.01 5.52 6.07
C SER A 72 -14.82 6.77 6.93
N ASN A 73 -14.27 6.61 8.14
CA ASN A 73 -13.96 7.74 9.03
C ASN A 73 -12.88 8.65 8.44
N LEU A 74 -11.91 8.09 7.73
CA LEU A 74 -10.88 8.88 7.05
C LEU A 74 -11.46 9.62 5.86
N GLU A 75 -12.28 8.95 5.04
CA GLU A 75 -13.00 9.60 3.93
C GLU A 75 -13.83 10.79 4.42
N GLU A 76 -14.60 10.63 5.50
CA GLU A 76 -15.41 11.71 6.07
C GLU A 76 -14.55 12.93 6.46
N ARG A 77 -13.33 12.69 6.95
CA ARG A 77 -12.43 13.75 7.44
C ARG A 77 -11.61 14.40 6.34
N THR A 78 -11.19 13.65 5.32
CA THR A 78 -10.34 14.12 4.23
C THR A 78 -11.14 14.51 2.98
N GLY A 79 -12.43 14.15 2.95
CA GLY A 79 -13.32 14.28 1.80
C GLY A 79 -13.06 13.27 0.68
N HIS A 80 -12.10 12.35 0.86
CA HIS A 80 -11.70 11.38 -0.17
C HIS A 80 -11.33 10.04 0.43
N MET A 81 -11.87 8.97 -0.13
CA MET A 81 -11.53 7.60 0.26
C MET A 81 -10.01 7.36 0.16
N PRO A 82 -9.35 6.95 1.26
CA PRO A 82 -7.96 6.50 1.21
C PRO A 82 -7.84 5.29 0.29
N PHE A 83 -6.78 5.24 -0.52
CA PHE A 83 -6.51 4.05 -1.32
C PHE A 83 -5.49 3.15 -0.61
N PRO A 84 -5.78 1.85 -0.46
CA PRO A 84 -4.78 0.87 -0.08
C PRO A 84 -3.90 0.48 -1.27
N ARG A 85 -2.60 0.36 -1.02
CA ARG A 85 -1.61 -0.31 -1.86
C ARG A 85 -1.23 -1.61 -1.15
N VAL A 86 -1.57 -2.74 -1.74
CA VAL A 86 -1.22 -4.07 -1.18
C VAL A 86 -0.09 -4.66 -1.99
N GLY A 87 1.01 -4.96 -1.32
CA GLY A 87 2.23 -5.39 -1.96
C GLY A 87 3.38 -5.45 -0.97
N ALA A 88 4.40 -4.63 -1.21
CA ALA A 88 5.63 -4.51 -0.41
C ALA A 88 6.50 -5.76 -0.47
N ASN A 89 7.43 -5.96 0.47
CA ASN A 89 8.40 -7.05 0.40
C ASN A 89 7.75 -8.44 0.32
N SER A 90 6.60 -8.60 0.98
CA SER A 90 5.86 -9.86 0.96
C SER A 90 5.32 -10.23 -0.43
N GLN A 91 5.06 -9.26 -1.31
CA GLN A 91 4.59 -9.53 -2.68
C GLN A 91 5.60 -10.35 -3.48
N ASP A 92 6.89 -10.16 -3.23
CA ASP A 92 7.98 -10.80 -3.97
C ASP A 92 8.16 -12.28 -3.60
N ARG A 93 7.39 -12.77 -2.63
CA ARG A 93 7.38 -14.16 -2.15
C ARG A 93 6.06 -14.87 -2.45
N ALA A 94 5.18 -14.23 -3.24
CA ALA A 94 3.89 -14.77 -3.61
C ALA A 94 3.95 -15.68 -4.84
N THR A 95 3.20 -16.79 -4.79
CA THR A 95 2.99 -17.76 -5.88
C THR A 95 1.51 -18.11 -5.98
N VAL A 96 0.95 -18.27 -7.18
CA VAL A 96 -0.43 -18.72 -7.37
C VAL A 96 -0.57 -20.21 -7.06
N ASP A 97 -1.55 -20.55 -6.22
CA ASP A 97 -2.06 -21.92 -6.06
C ASP A 97 -3.59 -21.90 -6.01
N LEU A 98 -4.22 -22.23 -7.14
CA LEU A 98 -5.68 -22.20 -7.28
C LEU A 98 -6.40 -23.35 -6.57
N ASN A 99 -5.68 -24.29 -5.94
CA ASN A 99 -6.29 -25.26 -5.05
C ASN A 99 -6.65 -24.64 -3.69
N LEU A 100 -6.07 -23.48 -3.37
CA LEU A 100 -6.43 -22.69 -2.20
C LEU A 100 -7.55 -21.72 -2.52
N GLU A 101 -8.43 -21.51 -1.55
CA GLU A 101 -9.50 -20.53 -1.66
C GLU A 101 -8.94 -19.12 -1.58
N VAL A 102 -8.33 -18.73 -0.46
CA VAL A 102 -7.83 -17.37 -0.26
C VAL A 102 -6.31 -17.31 -0.26
N MET A 103 -5.65 -17.90 0.72
CA MET A 103 -4.21 -17.78 0.88
C MET A 103 -3.70 -18.85 1.85
N ASN A 104 -2.46 -19.29 1.65
CA ASN A 104 -1.68 -19.97 2.67
C ASN A 104 -0.31 -19.30 2.78
N LYS A 105 0.25 -19.21 3.98
CA LYS A 105 1.50 -18.47 4.23
C LYS A 105 2.30 -19.14 5.34
N THR A 106 3.62 -19.07 5.22
CA THR A 106 4.56 -19.56 6.24
C THR A 106 5.37 -18.39 6.76
N PHE A 107 5.39 -18.21 8.08
CA PHE A 107 6.24 -17.23 8.75
C PHE A 107 7.44 -17.93 9.39
N PRO A 108 8.61 -17.30 9.40
CA PRO A 108 9.68 -17.73 10.30
C PRO A 108 9.28 -17.46 11.75
N GLU A 109 9.93 -18.14 12.69
CA GLU A 109 9.73 -17.90 14.11
C GLU A 109 10.12 -16.46 14.47
N PRO A 110 9.28 -15.71 15.21
CA PRO A 110 9.61 -14.38 15.69
C PRO A 110 10.88 -14.38 16.55
N THR A 111 11.67 -13.31 16.44
CA THR A 111 12.86 -13.08 17.27
C THR A 111 12.75 -11.76 18.02
N GLU A 112 13.62 -11.51 19.00
CA GLU A 112 13.66 -10.22 19.71
C GLU A 112 13.91 -9.04 18.77
N THR A 113 14.69 -9.25 17.70
CA THR A 113 15.01 -8.21 16.72
C THR A 113 13.99 -8.12 15.59
N VAL A 114 13.21 -9.18 15.35
CA VAL A 114 12.14 -9.24 14.35
C VAL A 114 10.89 -9.89 14.98
N PRO A 115 10.13 -9.15 15.81
CA PRO A 115 8.99 -9.71 16.54
C PRO A 115 7.77 -9.98 15.65
N ASN A 116 7.72 -9.36 14.46
CA ASN A 116 6.64 -9.55 13.48
C ASN A 116 7.28 -9.81 12.11
N PRO A 117 7.79 -11.02 11.85
CA PRO A 117 8.39 -11.31 10.57
C PRO A 117 7.35 -11.23 9.45
N GLU A 118 7.83 -10.92 8.25
CA GLU A 118 7.08 -11.14 7.02
C GLU A 118 7.05 -12.64 6.69
N ALA A 119 6.10 -13.09 5.88
CA ALA A 119 6.05 -14.47 5.42
C ALA A 119 7.27 -14.80 4.56
N ASP A 120 7.86 -15.99 4.75
CA ASP A 120 8.94 -16.52 3.88
C ASP A 120 8.38 -16.97 2.52
N HIS A 121 7.12 -17.38 2.51
CA HIS A 121 6.40 -17.74 1.29
C HIS A 121 4.90 -17.53 1.44
N ILE A 122 4.26 -17.15 0.34
CA ILE A 122 2.81 -16.95 0.26
C ILE A 122 2.28 -17.69 -0.96
N PHE A 123 1.28 -18.53 -0.76
CA PHE A 123 0.45 -19.03 -1.83
C PHE A 123 -0.83 -18.22 -1.89
N ILE A 124 -1.08 -17.56 -3.03
CA ILE A 124 -2.33 -16.83 -3.26
C ILE A 124 -3.33 -17.73 -3.97
N GLY A 125 -4.51 -17.83 -3.37
CA GLY A 125 -5.63 -18.64 -3.83
C GLY A 125 -6.53 -17.91 -4.81
N ARG A 126 -7.53 -18.63 -5.30
CA ARG A 126 -8.50 -18.16 -6.31
C ARG A 126 -9.22 -16.85 -5.92
N ASP A 127 -9.51 -16.69 -4.63
CA ASP A 127 -10.35 -15.62 -4.09
C ASP A 127 -9.50 -14.51 -3.42
N PHE A 128 -8.16 -14.63 -3.44
CA PHE A 128 -7.23 -13.68 -2.81
C PHE A 128 -7.49 -12.22 -3.21
N TYR A 129 -7.48 -11.95 -4.51
CA TYR A 129 -7.75 -10.61 -5.04
C TYR A 129 -9.24 -10.22 -4.90
N ALA A 130 -10.14 -11.20 -4.80
CA ALA A 130 -11.58 -10.95 -4.67
C ALA A 130 -11.94 -10.40 -3.29
N LEU A 131 -11.09 -10.62 -2.28
CA LEU A 131 -11.22 -9.96 -0.99
C LEU A 131 -11.24 -8.42 -1.09
N SER A 132 -10.70 -7.82 -2.15
CA SER A 132 -10.86 -6.38 -2.40
C SER A 132 -12.33 -5.94 -2.47
N GLY A 133 -13.25 -6.84 -2.84
CA GLY A 133 -14.69 -6.60 -2.81
C GLY A 133 -15.28 -6.33 -1.42
N ASN A 134 -14.58 -6.72 -0.36
CA ASN A 134 -15.03 -6.49 1.00
C ASN A 134 -14.83 -5.04 1.47
N LEU A 135 -14.11 -4.21 0.73
CA LEU A 135 -13.87 -2.82 1.09
C LEU A 135 -15.11 -1.95 0.81
N PRO A 136 -15.20 -0.75 1.40
CA PRO A 136 -16.32 0.15 1.12
C PRO A 136 -16.40 0.51 -0.36
N ALA A 137 -17.63 0.74 -0.83
CA ALA A 137 -17.87 1.12 -2.21
C ALA A 137 -17.11 2.41 -2.58
N GLY A 138 -16.54 2.43 -3.78
CA GLY A 138 -15.75 3.54 -4.29
C GLY A 138 -14.27 3.51 -3.90
N THR A 139 -13.82 2.52 -3.12
CA THR A 139 -12.42 2.39 -2.70
C THR A 139 -11.47 2.22 -3.90
N PRO A 140 -10.51 3.15 -4.12
CA PRO A 140 -9.44 2.96 -5.08
C PRO A 140 -8.41 1.98 -4.52
N PHE A 141 -7.78 1.19 -5.39
CA PHE A 141 -6.88 0.12 -4.96
C PHE A 141 -5.67 -0.05 -5.87
N VAL A 142 -4.52 -0.38 -5.29
CA VAL A 142 -3.28 -0.73 -6.00
C VAL A 142 -2.83 -2.13 -5.60
N TRP A 143 -2.52 -2.97 -6.59
CA TRP A 143 -2.03 -4.34 -6.37
C TRP A 143 -0.59 -4.50 -6.84
N GLY A 144 0.26 -5.10 -6.00
CA GLY A 144 1.59 -5.57 -6.37
C GLY A 144 1.56 -7.01 -6.92
N LEU A 145 2.42 -7.29 -7.90
CA LEU A 145 2.68 -8.62 -8.45
C LEU A 145 4.16 -8.99 -8.22
N ASN A 146 4.44 -10.27 -8.02
CA ASN A 146 5.79 -10.77 -7.81
C ASN A 146 6.63 -10.68 -9.09
N LEU A 147 7.57 -9.74 -9.16
CA LEU A 147 8.57 -9.68 -10.24
C LEU A 147 9.92 -10.30 -9.84
N LYS A 148 10.26 -10.26 -8.55
CA LYS A 148 11.56 -10.70 -8.01
C LYS A 148 11.91 -12.15 -8.34
N SER A 149 10.92 -13.04 -8.41
CA SER A 149 11.14 -14.44 -8.79
C SER A 149 11.69 -14.61 -10.21
N LEU A 150 11.51 -13.59 -11.08
CA LEU A 150 11.79 -13.62 -12.53
C LEU A 150 11.14 -14.81 -13.25
N ASN A 151 10.15 -15.45 -12.63
CA ASN A 151 9.39 -16.55 -13.19
C ASN A 151 8.24 -15.99 -14.03
N LYS A 152 8.45 -15.93 -15.35
CA LYS A 152 7.45 -15.41 -16.30
C LYS A 152 6.10 -16.13 -16.22
N THR A 153 6.11 -17.44 -15.98
CA THR A 153 4.87 -18.22 -15.86
C THR A 153 4.08 -17.76 -14.64
N GLU A 154 4.76 -17.52 -13.53
CA GLU A 154 4.15 -17.03 -12.29
C GLU A 154 3.63 -15.61 -12.43
N ILE A 155 4.42 -14.68 -12.99
CA ILE A 155 3.99 -13.30 -13.25
C ILE A 155 2.71 -13.28 -14.10
N VAL A 156 2.66 -14.08 -15.16
CA VAL A 156 1.47 -14.20 -16.01
C VAL A 156 0.31 -14.85 -15.28
N ALA A 157 0.54 -15.82 -14.40
CA ALA A 157 -0.51 -16.44 -13.58
C ALA A 157 -1.15 -15.41 -12.63
N GLN A 158 -0.34 -14.62 -11.91
CA GLN A 158 -0.86 -13.57 -11.01
C GLN A 158 -1.60 -12.49 -11.80
N ALA A 159 -1.03 -12.00 -12.90
CA ALA A 159 -1.66 -10.99 -13.73
C ALA A 159 -3.00 -11.48 -14.32
N ARG A 160 -3.09 -12.76 -14.73
CA ARG A 160 -4.35 -13.36 -15.20
C ARG A 160 -5.37 -13.49 -14.10
N LEU A 161 -4.98 -13.95 -12.90
CA LEU A 161 -5.89 -14.08 -11.77
C LEU A 161 -6.44 -12.70 -11.35
N LEU A 162 -5.58 -11.68 -11.31
CA LEU A 162 -5.97 -10.30 -11.04
C LEU A 162 -6.94 -9.77 -12.12
N ALA A 163 -6.60 -9.94 -13.40
CA ALA A 163 -7.45 -9.52 -14.51
C ALA A 163 -8.81 -10.24 -14.51
N GLN A 164 -8.85 -11.54 -14.25
CA GLN A 164 -10.11 -12.29 -14.12
C GLN A 164 -10.98 -11.77 -12.98
N THR A 165 -10.35 -11.35 -11.88
CA THR A 165 -11.02 -10.84 -10.68
C THR A 165 -11.60 -9.44 -10.86
N PHE A 166 -10.93 -8.56 -11.60
CA PHE A 166 -11.37 -7.16 -11.77
C PHE A 166 -12.05 -6.87 -13.11
N GLN A 167 -11.83 -7.70 -14.13
CA GLN A 167 -12.28 -7.44 -15.51
C GLN A 167 -12.91 -8.67 -16.20
N GLY A 168 -12.76 -9.87 -15.63
CA GLY A 168 -13.27 -11.11 -16.22
C GLY A 168 -14.51 -11.64 -15.52
N ASP A 169 -14.66 -12.96 -15.53
CA ASP A 169 -15.85 -13.67 -15.03
C ASP A 169 -16.14 -13.45 -13.54
N ARG A 170 -15.16 -12.94 -12.79
CA ARG A 170 -15.24 -12.68 -11.35
C ARG A 170 -15.36 -11.19 -11.00
N ALA A 171 -15.46 -10.32 -12.00
CA ALA A 171 -15.58 -8.86 -11.80
C ALA A 171 -16.78 -8.45 -10.93
N SER A 172 -17.83 -9.27 -10.85
CA SER A 172 -18.97 -9.03 -9.96
C SER A 172 -18.59 -9.00 -8.48
N LEU A 173 -17.52 -9.68 -8.07
CA LEU A 173 -17.02 -9.72 -6.70
C LEU A 173 -16.27 -8.44 -6.31
N THR A 174 -15.77 -7.67 -7.27
CA THR A 174 -15.00 -6.44 -7.03
C THR A 174 -15.66 -5.21 -7.63
N LYS A 175 -16.94 -5.31 -8.03
CA LYS A 175 -17.70 -4.25 -8.72
C LYS A 175 -17.76 -2.92 -7.98
N ASP A 176 -17.65 -2.97 -6.64
CA ASP A 176 -17.78 -1.80 -5.77
C ASP A 176 -16.43 -1.13 -5.51
N VAL A 177 -15.32 -1.70 -5.95
CA VAL A 177 -13.97 -1.12 -5.82
C VAL A 177 -13.35 -0.83 -7.19
N ARG A 178 -12.27 -0.02 -7.21
CA ARG A 178 -11.58 0.34 -8.45
C ARG A 178 -10.09 0.04 -8.37
N LEU A 179 -9.63 -0.89 -9.20
CA LEU A 179 -8.20 -1.10 -9.42
C LEU A 179 -7.64 0.08 -10.24
N ILE A 180 -6.82 0.92 -9.60
CA ILE A 180 -6.27 2.15 -10.23
C ILE A 180 -4.85 1.97 -10.73
N ASN A 181 -4.10 1.00 -10.21
CA ASN A 181 -2.76 0.68 -10.68
C ASN A 181 -2.36 -0.76 -10.34
N VAL A 182 -1.39 -1.28 -11.09
CA VAL A 182 -0.72 -2.55 -10.80
C VAL A 182 0.79 -2.31 -10.76
N GLU A 183 1.43 -2.72 -9.68
CA GLU A 183 2.87 -2.63 -9.49
C GLU A 183 3.52 -3.97 -9.83
N LEU A 184 4.60 -3.95 -10.59
CA LEU A 184 5.37 -5.14 -10.94
C LEU A 184 6.68 -5.11 -10.14
N GLY A 185 6.77 -5.94 -9.11
CA GLY A 185 7.91 -5.95 -8.19
C GLY A 185 7.86 -4.86 -7.12
N ASN A 186 8.62 -5.05 -6.05
CA ASN A 186 8.77 -4.08 -4.97
C ASN A 186 10.25 -3.76 -4.75
N GLU A 187 10.61 -2.48 -4.82
CA GLU A 187 11.99 -2.01 -4.55
C GLU A 187 13.08 -2.80 -5.30
N ASP A 188 12.79 -3.17 -6.55
CA ASP A 188 13.73 -3.86 -7.44
C ASP A 188 14.84 -2.89 -7.89
N PHE A 189 15.73 -2.55 -6.96
CA PHE A 189 16.95 -1.83 -7.22
C PHE A 189 18.02 -2.85 -7.63
N MET A 190 18.00 -3.19 -8.92
CA MET A 190 18.99 -4.00 -9.64
C MET A 190 18.89 -5.52 -9.46
N ALA A 191 18.60 -6.18 -10.59
CA ALA A 191 19.14 -7.51 -10.89
C ALA A 191 20.60 -7.40 -11.34
#